data_AF-A0A954N315-F1
#
_entry.id   AF-A0A954N315-F1
#
_cell.length_a   1.000
_cell.length_b   1.000
_cell.length_c   1.000
_cell.angle_alpha   90.00
_cell.angle_beta   90.00
_cell.angle_gamma   90.00
#
_symmetry.space_group_name_H-M   'P 1'
#
loop_
_entity.id
_entity.type
_entity.pdbx_description
1 polymer ?
#
loop_
_entity_poly.entity_id
_entity_poly.type
_entity_poly.pdbx_seq_one_letter_code
_entity_poly.pdbx_strand_id
1 'polypeptide(L)'
;REWMEWEKYRPFVKQLLLEVGRVRQQGFLRMNTHLDGGEGVVIVEDFHPEENFLDLQMAVTDARGKAEVIPMKQIAPRRYQAKLPLWGKGRYLISVEGTGGGRTERINGSWIVSYSPEYLRFRSNPKVLEEIAARTGGKVLSADPEHSGIFTDDRRERRTTSPIFDWLLMGLVCLIPLDVAIRRIQIDWALIRSWFTLSRKRGPATETLGSLLERKQAVGERLESRRGPVAPREQKGTVFGQTPPSSAPKPMPKPKVESPPAASAPPPPSGNSTTSKLLEMKRKRKQDEEGKN
;
A
#
# COMPACT_ATOMS: atom_id res chain seq x y z
N ARG A 1 -15.59 -9.27 -15.54
CA ARG A 1 -16.49 -8.52 -14.63
C ARG A 1 -17.28 -9.45 -13.69
N GLU A 2 -17.37 -10.75 -13.97
CA GLU A 2 -18.22 -11.73 -13.25
C GLU A 2 -17.81 -12.10 -11.82
N TRP A 3 -16.65 -11.64 -11.32
CA TRP A 3 -16.22 -11.99 -9.96
C TRP A 3 -17.08 -11.36 -8.85
N MET A 4 -17.78 -10.26 -9.15
CA MET A 4 -18.71 -9.61 -8.20
C MET A 4 -20.08 -10.30 -8.14
N GLU A 5 -20.49 -10.98 -9.21
CA GLU A 5 -21.76 -11.71 -9.31
C GLU A 5 -21.64 -13.16 -8.81
N TRP A 6 -20.42 -13.61 -8.54
CA TRP A 6 -20.18 -14.92 -7.99
C TRP A 6 -20.83 -15.08 -6.61
N GLU A 7 -21.67 -16.11 -6.45
CA GLU A 7 -22.43 -16.37 -5.21
C GLU A 7 -21.55 -16.42 -3.95
N LYS A 8 -20.28 -16.82 -4.08
CA LYS A 8 -19.32 -16.92 -2.96
C LYS A 8 -18.45 -15.68 -2.77
N TYR A 9 -18.67 -14.62 -3.54
CA TYR A 9 -17.90 -13.39 -3.45
C TYR A 9 -17.90 -12.80 -2.03
N ARG A 10 -19.09 -12.67 -1.42
CA ARG A 10 -19.24 -12.13 -0.06
C ARG A 10 -18.55 -13.00 1.00
N PRO A 11 -18.78 -14.33 1.06
CA PRO A 11 -18.02 -15.22 1.94
C PRO A 11 -16.51 -15.12 1.76
N PHE A 12 -16.03 -15.10 0.51
CA PHE A 12 -14.60 -15.02 0.19
C PHE A 12 -13.96 -13.73 0.71
N VAL A 13 -14.54 -12.57 0.40
CA VAL A 13 -14.00 -11.28 0.87
C VAL A 13 -14.04 -11.18 2.39
N LYS A 14 -15.11 -11.67 3.01
CA LYS A 14 -15.21 -11.71 4.49
C LYS A 14 -14.11 -12.58 5.09
N GLN A 15 -13.88 -13.77 4.55
CA GLN A 15 -12.83 -14.66 5.05
C GLN A 15 -11.44 -14.09 4.81
N LEU A 16 -11.18 -13.54 3.62
CA LEU A 16 -9.92 -12.87 3.29
C LEU A 16 -9.64 -11.70 4.25
N LEU A 17 -10.63 -10.83 4.50
CA LEU A 17 -10.45 -9.71 5.41
C LEU A 17 -10.28 -10.15 6.87
N LEU A 18 -10.92 -11.25 7.29
CA LEU A 18 -10.73 -11.82 8.62
C LEU A 18 -9.35 -12.49 8.76
N GLU A 19 -8.86 -13.17 7.72
CA GLU A 19 -7.54 -13.81 7.72
C GLU A 19 -6.39 -12.79 7.61
N VAL A 20 -6.55 -11.77 6.75
CA VAL A 20 -5.59 -10.67 6.60
C VAL A 20 -5.68 -9.69 7.79
N GLY A 21 -6.84 -9.61 8.42
CA GLY A 21 -7.07 -8.85 9.63
C GLY A 21 -6.21 -9.38 10.77
N ARG A 22 -5.11 -8.70 11.06
CA ARG A 22 -4.30 -8.99 12.24
C ARG A 22 -5.12 -8.69 13.49
N VAL A 23 -5.74 -9.71 14.08
CA VAL A 23 -6.36 -9.62 15.41
C VAL A 23 -5.23 -9.45 16.42
N ARG A 24 -4.92 -8.20 16.76
CA ARG A 24 -4.05 -7.90 17.89
C ARG A 24 -4.83 -8.28 19.14
N GLN A 25 -4.55 -9.46 19.69
CA GLN A 25 -5.04 -9.80 21.01
C GLN A 25 -4.49 -8.76 21.99
N GLN A 26 -5.39 -8.05 22.67
CA GLN A 26 -5.01 -7.18 23.78
C GLN A 26 -4.54 -8.11 24.91
N GLY A 27 -3.23 -8.17 25.11
CA GLY A 27 -2.62 -8.87 26.23
C GLY A 27 -2.02 -7.86 27.19
N PHE A 28 -2.14 -8.14 28.48
CA PHE A 28 -1.53 -7.36 29.55
C PHE A 28 -0.16 -7.92 29.94
N LEU A 29 0.15 -9.16 29.53
CA LEU A 29 1.48 -9.74 29.68
C LEU A 29 2.49 -9.08 28.74
N ARG A 30 3.66 -8.75 29.29
CA ARG A 30 4.87 -8.38 28.53
C ARG A 30 5.99 -9.33 28.88
N MET A 31 6.73 -9.76 27.86
CA MET A 31 7.82 -10.70 28.02
C MET A 31 9.14 -10.05 27.62
N ASN A 32 10.12 -10.15 28.50
CA ASN A 32 11.51 -9.79 28.26
C ASN A 32 12.38 -11.03 28.35
N THR A 33 13.28 -11.20 27.39
CA THR A 33 14.16 -12.36 27.30
C THR A 33 15.59 -11.91 27.13
N HIS A 34 16.50 -12.50 27.89
CA HIS A 34 17.93 -12.26 27.77
C HIS A 34 18.71 -13.54 28.09
N LEU A 35 19.97 -13.55 27.69
CA LEU A 35 20.90 -14.66 27.94
C LEU A 35 21.81 -14.24 29.09
N ASP A 36 21.95 -15.11 30.09
CA ASP A 36 22.82 -14.90 31.24
C ASP A 36 23.63 -16.17 31.51
N GLY A 37 24.96 -16.09 31.42
CA GLY A 37 25.84 -17.20 31.83
C GLY A 37 25.66 -18.56 31.15
N GLY A 38 25.02 -18.63 29.97
CA GLY A 38 24.68 -19.90 29.31
C GLY A 38 23.28 -20.43 29.64
N GLU A 39 22.49 -19.68 30.40
CA GLU A 39 21.07 -19.88 30.62
C GLU A 39 20.25 -18.81 29.88
N GLY A 40 19.07 -19.21 29.40
CA GLY A 40 18.05 -18.28 28.94
C GLY A 40 17.19 -17.84 30.11
N VAL A 41 17.15 -16.54 30.38
CA VAL A 41 16.31 -15.95 31.41
C VAL A 41 15.10 -15.28 30.76
N VAL A 42 13.92 -15.68 31.21
CA VAL A 42 12.63 -15.17 30.74
C VAL A 42 11.95 -14.49 31.90
N ILE A 43 11.64 -13.21 31.71
CA ILE A 43 10.90 -12.40 32.67
C ILE A 43 9.58 -12.02 32.02
N VAL A 44 8.48 -12.32 32.70
CA VAL A 44 7.12 -11.93 32.29
C VAL A 44 6.55 -11.00 33.34
N GLU A 45 6.02 -9.87 32.87
CA GLU A 45 5.37 -8.86 33.69
C GLU A 45 3.91 -8.71 33.27
N ASP A 46 3.02 -8.67 34.25
CA ASP A 46 1.59 -8.46 34.04
C ASP A 46 1.21 -6.99 34.28
N PHE A 47 0.50 -6.36 33.35
CA PHE A 47 0.04 -4.95 33.40
C PHE A 47 -1.49 -4.80 33.50
N HIS A 48 -2.23 -5.86 33.87
CA HIS A 48 -3.67 -5.82 34.08
C HIS A 48 -4.11 -4.85 35.20
N PRO A 49 -5.20 -4.07 35.06
CA PRO A 49 -5.65 -3.14 36.09
C PRO A 49 -5.94 -3.79 37.45
N GLU A 50 -6.53 -4.99 37.44
CA GLU A 50 -6.76 -5.78 38.64
C GLU A 50 -5.51 -6.58 39.03
N GLU A 51 -5.19 -6.59 40.32
CA GLU A 51 -4.10 -7.39 40.88
C GLU A 51 -4.57 -8.82 41.14
N ASN A 52 -4.25 -9.70 40.20
CA ASN A 52 -4.51 -11.13 40.32
C ASN A 52 -3.21 -11.92 40.14
N PHE A 53 -3.03 -12.96 40.94
CA PHE A 53 -1.95 -13.92 40.74
C PHE A 53 -2.25 -14.80 39.53
N LEU A 54 -1.24 -15.03 38.71
CA LEU A 54 -1.29 -15.87 37.52
C LEU A 54 -0.35 -17.06 37.73
N ASP A 55 -0.82 -18.25 37.44
CA ASP A 55 0.05 -19.40 37.23
C ASP A 55 0.53 -19.37 35.78
N LEU A 56 1.84 -19.16 35.61
CA LEU A 56 2.48 -19.01 34.30
C LEU A 56 3.29 -20.25 33.98
N GLN A 57 3.00 -20.84 32.83
CA GLN A 57 3.77 -21.93 32.25
C GLN A 57 4.45 -21.46 30.98
N MET A 58 5.75 -21.72 30.88
CA MET A 58 6.56 -21.39 29.73
C MET A 58 6.89 -22.65 28.95
N ALA A 59 6.45 -22.74 27.70
CA ALA A 59 6.89 -23.75 26.74
C ALA A 59 8.02 -23.16 25.86
N VAL A 60 9.18 -23.83 25.85
CA VAL A 60 10.32 -23.44 25.02
C VAL A 60 10.63 -24.52 24.00
N THR A 61 10.78 -24.15 22.74
CA THR A 61 11.16 -25.04 21.62
C THR A 61 12.45 -24.57 20.97
N ASP A 62 13.44 -25.47 20.86
CA ASP A 62 14.70 -25.22 20.15
C ASP A 62 14.58 -25.44 18.63
N ALA A 63 15.56 -24.94 17.87
CA ALA A 63 15.69 -25.14 16.43
C ALA A 63 15.72 -26.62 16.00
N ARG A 64 16.12 -27.53 16.91
CA ARG A 64 16.10 -28.98 16.67
C ARG A 64 14.76 -29.66 17.00
N GLY A 65 13.75 -28.88 17.43
CA GLY A 65 12.41 -29.38 17.76
C GLY A 65 12.27 -29.96 19.17
N LYS A 66 13.32 -29.94 20.00
CA LYS A 66 13.21 -30.26 21.43
C LYS A 66 12.33 -29.20 22.11
N ALA A 67 11.31 -29.63 22.85
CA ALA A 67 10.42 -28.75 23.59
C ALA A 67 10.38 -29.12 25.09
N GLU A 68 10.32 -28.12 25.96
CA GLU A 68 10.20 -28.30 27.41
C GLU A 68 9.21 -27.28 27.98
N VAL A 69 8.39 -27.72 28.94
CA VAL A 69 7.43 -26.87 29.65
C VAL A 69 7.95 -26.65 31.06
N ILE A 70 8.11 -25.39 31.45
CA ILE A 70 8.73 -24.97 32.69
C ILE A 70 7.77 -24.01 33.41
N PRO A 71 7.37 -24.30 34.66
CA PRO A 71 6.59 -23.36 35.45
C PRO A 71 7.45 -22.13 35.79
N MET A 72 6.88 -20.94 35.63
CA MET A 72 7.56 -19.68 35.98
C MET A 72 7.34 -19.38 37.46
N LYS A 73 8.41 -18.98 38.15
CA LYS A 73 8.35 -18.60 39.58
C LYS A 73 8.10 -17.11 39.71
N GLN A 74 7.22 -16.70 40.62
CA GLN A 74 7.02 -15.30 40.92
C GLN A 74 8.19 -14.77 41.76
N ILE A 75 8.85 -13.70 41.29
CA ILE A 75 9.99 -13.06 41.97
C ILE A 75 9.63 -11.71 42.60
N ALA A 76 8.58 -11.06 42.10
CA ALA A 76 8.03 -9.83 42.65
C ALA A 76 6.52 -9.77 42.31
N PRO A 77 5.75 -8.86 42.94
CA PRO A 77 4.37 -8.61 42.50
C PRO A 77 4.33 -8.39 40.99
N ARG A 78 3.46 -9.13 40.31
CA ARG A 78 3.25 -9.03 38.85
C ARG A 78 4.46 -9.41 37.98
N ARG A 79 5.57 -9.91 38.55
CA ARG A 79 6.79 -10.31 37.83
C ARG A 79 7.14 -11.76 38.09
N TYR A 80 7.28 -12.50 37.00
CA TYR A 80 7.56 -13.93 37.00
C TYR A 80 8.81 -14.22 36.20
N GLN A 81 9.61 -15.16 36.67
CA GLN A 81 10.87 -15.53 36.07
C GLN A 81 10.97 -17.04 35.87
N ALA A 82 11.48 -17.45 34.72
CA ALA A 82 11.98 -18.79 34.47
C ALA A 82 13.41 -18.73 33.95
N LYS A 83 14.19 -19.75 34.32
CA LYS A 83 15.55 -19.97 33.83
C LYS A 83 15.59 -21.32 33.13
N LEU A 84 16.21 -21.37 31.96
CA LEU A 84 16.36 -22.59 31.17
C LEU A 84 17.83 -22.75 30.76
N PRO A 85 18.47 -23.92 31.00
CA PRO A 85 19.76 -24.21 30.43
C PRO A 85 19.67 -24.32 28.90
N LEU A 86 20.55 -23.63 28.17
CA LEU A 86 20.54 -23.66 26.71
C LEU A 86 21.03 -25.02 26.19
N TRP A 87 20.28 -25.64 25.27
CA TRP A 87 20.63 -26.96 24.71
C TRP A 87 21.55 -26.89 23.48
N GLY A 88 21.82 -25.69 22.99
CA GLY A 88 22.57 -25.47 21.76
C GLY A 88 22.41 -24.07 21.19
N LYS A 89 23.11 -23.84 20.07
CA LYS A 89 23.04 -22.60 19.29
C LYS A 89 21.82 -22.62 18.39
N GLY A 90 21.17 -21.48 18.22
CA GLY A 90 20.03 -21.37 17.32
C GLY A 90 18.92 -20.47 17.86
N ARG A 91 17.79 -20.50 17.16
CA ARG A 91 16.59 -19.77 17.53
C ARG A 91 15.74 -20.63 18.46
N TYR A 92 15.37 -20.06 19.60
CA TYR A 92 14.42 -20.65 20.53
C TYR A 92 13.09 -19.90 20.41
N LEU A 93 11.99 -20.64 20.30
CA LEU A 93 10.65 -20.10 20.41
C LEU A 93 10.16 -20.30 21.83
N ILE A 94 9.55 -19.25 22.38
CA ILE A 94 8.99 -19.25 23.73
C ILE A 94 7.53 -18.89 23.62
N SER A 95 6.71 -19.69 24.28
CA SER A 95 5.28 -19.46 24.46
C SER A 95 5.00 -19.50 25.94
N VAL A 96 4.51 -18.41 26.51
CA VAL A 96 4.07 -18.36 27.90
C VAL A 96 2.56 -18.30 27.92
N GLU A 97 1.96 -19.16 28.71
CA GLU A 97 0.54 -19.20 29.00
C GLU A 97 0.31 -18.92 30.47
N GLY A 98 -0.53 -17.94 30.76
CA GLY A 98 -0.90 -17.52 32.12
C GLY A 98 -2.37 -17.79 32.38
N THR A 99 -2.65 -18.50 33.46
CA THR A 99 -4.02 -18.77 33.92
C THR A 99 -4.19 -18.30 35.35
N GLY A 100 -5.23 -17.52 35.62
CA GLY A 100 -5.47 -16.97 36.96
C GLY A 100 -6.47 -15.81 36.95
N GLY A 101 -7.17 -15.59 38.06
CA GLY A 101 -8.17 -14.51 38.16
C GLY A 101 -9.28 -14.56 37.10
N GLY A 102 -9.66 -15.77 36.64
CA GLY A 102 -10.69 -15.95 35.62
C GLY A 102 -10.26 -15.58 34.18
N ARG A 103 -8.98 -15.26 33.95
CA ARG A 103 -8.43 -14.97 32.61
C ARG A 103 -7.37 -15.99 32.21
N THR A 104 -7.27 -16.17 30.90
CA THR A 104 -6.19 -16.92 30.25
C THR A 104 -5.54 -15.99 29.23
N GLU A 105 -4.25 -15.75 29.37
CA GLU A 105 -3.47 -14.94 28.46
C GLU A 105 -2.28 -15.72 27.92
N ARG A 106 -1.93 -15.45 26.66
CA ARG A 106 -0.78 -16.07 26.02
C ARG A 106 0.10 -15.03 25.37
N ILE A 107 1.40 -15.12 25.61
CA ILE A 107 2.41 -14.31 24.94
C ILE A 107 3.46 -15.20 24.32
N ASN A 108 3.83 -14.89 23.07
CA ASN A 108 4.88 -15.58 22.35
C ASN A 108 6.06 -14.65 22.14
N GLY A 109 7.25 -15.20 22.11
CA GLY A 109 8.46 -14.51 21.69
C GLY A 109 9.57 -15.47 21.34
N SER A 110 10.75 -14.93 21.14
CA SER A 110 11.90 -15.70 20.69
C SER A 110 13.18 -15.02 21.13
N TRP A 111 14.19 -15.81 21.49
CA TRP A 111 15.57 -15.33 21.51
C TRP A 111 16.42 -16.14 20.53
N ILE A 112 17.55 -15.55 20.18
CA ILE A 112 18.55 -16.16 19.33
C ILE A 112 19.80 -16.34 20.16
N VAL A 113 20.23 -17.58 20.34
CA VAL A 113 21.52 -17.91 20.94
C VAL A 113 22.56 -17.82 19.85
N SER A 114 23.28 -16.70 19.85
CA SER A 114 24.40 -16.47 18.95
C SER A 114 25.56 -17.44 19.22
N TYR A 115 26.49 -17.51 18.26
CA TYR A 115 27.76 -18.20 18.47
C TYR A 115 28.50 -17.61 19.68
N SER A 116 29.28 -18.44 20.37
CA SER A 116 30.09 -18.01 21.52
C SER A 116 30.89 -16.75 21.17
N PRO A 117 31.01 -15.78 22.09
CA PRO A 117 31.78 -14.55 21.86
C PRO A 117 33.24 -14.81 21.47
N GLU A 118 33.80 -15.99 21.72
CA GLU A 118 35.13 -16.38 21.20
C GLU A 118 35.21 -16.41 19.66
N TYR A 119 34.08 -16.66 18.99
CA TYR A 119 33.98 -16.60 17.53
C TYR A 119 33.84 -15.16 17.02
N LEU A 120 33.52 -14.20 17.90
CA LEU A 120 33.56 -12.80 17.54
C LEU A 120 35.02 -12.39 17.40
N ARG A 121 35.47 -12.25 16.15
CA ARG A 121 36.76 -11.64 15.87
C ARG A 121 36.64 -10.15 16.16
N PHE A 122 37.08 -9.73 17.35
CA PHE A 122 37.22 -8.32 17.72
C PHE A 122 38.39 -7.61 17.02
N ARG A 123 39.07 -8.30 16.09
CA ARG A 123 40.16 -7.77 15.29
C ARG A 123 39.63 -7.36 13.93
N SER A 124 40.00 -6.17 13.47
CA SER A 124 39.77 -5.74 12.09
C SER A 124 40.45 -6.70 11.12
N ASN A 125 39.77 -7.01 10.01
CA ASN A 125 40.34 -7.79 8.91
C ASN A 125 40.69 -6.84 7.77
N PRO A 126 41.92 -6.27 7.74
CA PRO A 126 42.30 -5.25 6.77
C PRO A 126 42.17 -5.74 5.32
N LYS A 127 42.43 -7.02 5.07
CA LYS A 127 42.33 -7.63 3.74
C LYS A 127 40.90 -7.61 3.19
N VAL A 128 39.92 -7.88 4.04
CA VAL A 128 38.49 -7.80 3.65
C VAL A 128 38.06 -6.35 3.45
N LEU A 129 38.56 -5.42 4.28
CA LEU A 129 38.26 -4.00 4.13
C LEU A 129 38.82 -3.43 2.81
N GLU A 130 40.02 -3.84 2.42
CA GLU A 130 40.63 -3.50 1.12
C GLU A 130 39.82 -4.07 -0.05
N GLU A 131 39.37 -5.32 0.05
CA GLU A 131 38.54 -5.95 -0.99
C GLU A 131 37.18 -5.26 -1.15
N ILE A 132 36.54 -4.89 -0.04
CA ILE A 132 35.29 -4.12 -0.06
C ILE A 132 35.53 -2.75 -0.70
N ALA A 133 36.61 -2.05 -0.32
CA ALA A 133 36.96 -0.76 -0.90
C ALA A 133 37.17 -0.87 -2.42
N ALA A 134 37.91 -1.88 -2.88
CA ALA A 134 38.14 -2.12 -4.32
C ALA A 134 36.84 -2.41 -5.08
N ARG A 135 35.93 -3.22 -4.52
CA ARG A 135 34.65 -3.57 -5.16
C ARG A 135 33.62 -2.44 -5.17
N THR A 136 33.63 -1.58 -4.17
CA THR A 136 32.65 -0.49 -4.00
C THR A 136 33.15 0.86 -4.52
N GLY A 137 34.43 0.95 -4.92
CA GLY A 137 35.10 2.20 -5.24
C GLY A 137 35.33 3.10 -4.00
N GLY A 138 35.30 2.51 -2.80
CA GLY A 138 35.55 3.19 -1.53
C GLY A 138 37.05 3.43 -1.29
N LYS A 139 37.37 4.23 -0.26
CA LYS A 139 38.75 4.53 0.15
C LYS A 139 39.01 3.97 1.55
N VAL A 140 40.13 3.27 1.74
CA VAL A 140 40.62 2.89 3.07
C VAL A 140 41.25 4.12 3.73
N LEU A 141 40.78 4.45 4.92
CA LEU A 141 41.24 5.61 5.68
C LEU A 141 42.35 5.17 6.63
N SER A 142 43.43 5.96 6.69
CA SER A 142 44.48 5.78 7.69
C SER A 142 44.06 6.41 9.01
N ALA A 143 44.65 5.97 10.12
CA ALA A 143 44.28 6.41 11.47
C ALA A 143 44.65 7.87 11.78
N ASP A 144 45.31 8.58 10.85
CA ASP A 144 45.64 9.99 11.01
C ASP A 144 44.40 10.89 10.79
N PRO A 145 43.92 11.59 11.82
CA PRO A 145 42.67 12.34 11.79
C PRO A 145 42.73 13.60 10.90
N GLU A 146 43.92 14.11 10.58
CA GLU A 146 44.10 15.37 9.84
C GLU A 146 43.99 15.22 8.31
N HIS A 147 44.15 14.01 7.75
CA HIS A 147 44.31 13.81 6.30
C HIS A 147 43.13 13.12 5.61
N SER A 148 42.13 12.72 6.37
CA SER A 148 40.95 12.06 5.85
C SER A 148 39.80 13.07 5.79
N GLY A 149 39.60 13.71 4.63
CA GLY A 149 38.43 14.53 4.31
C GLY A 149 37.11 13.73 4.32
N ILE A 150 36.80 13.07 5.43
CA ILE A 150 35.65 12.18 5.67
C ILE A 150 34.34 12.97 5.69
N PHE A 151 34.45 14.24 6.06
CA PHE A 151 33.35 15.19 6.17
C PHE A 151 33.57 16.32 5.16
N THR A 152 33.56 15.98 3.86
CA THR A 152 33.34 16.99 2.82
C THR A 152 31.88 17.42 2.84
N ASP A 153 31.64 18.72 2.66
CA ASP A 153 30.30 19.35 2.68
C ASP A 153 29.38 18.83 1.55
N ASP A 154 29.94 18.20 0.51
CA ASP A 154 29.22 17.57 -0.61
C ASP A 154 28.77 16.12 -0.30
N ARG A 155 28.20 15.87 0.88
CA ARG A 155 27.54 14.59 1.17
C ARG A 155 26.17 14.57 0.51
N ARG A 156 26.07 13.91 -0.65
CA ARG A 156 24.76 13.55 -1.23
C ARG A 156 24.05 12.59 -0.29
N GLU A 157 22.95 13.02 0.31
CA GLU A 157 22.06 12.17 1.10
C GLU A 157 21.60 10.97 0.25
N ARG A 158 22.16 9.78 0.51
CA ARG A 158 21.58 8.55 -0.03
C ARG A 158 20.48 8.08 0.91
N ARG A 159 19.23 8.27 0.49
CA ARG A 159 18.08 7.64 1.15
C ARG A 159 17.94 6.21 0.66
N THR A 160 18.02 5.26 1.59
CA THR A 160 17.82 3.82 1.34
C THR A 160 16.37 3.50 0.95
N THR A 161 15.43 4.35 1.34
CA THR A 161 14.00 4.19 1.06
C THR A 161 13.51 5.34 0.20
N SER A 162 13.13 5.04 -1.06
CA SER A 162 12.38 5.99 -1.87
C SER A 162 10.91 5.96 -1.46
N PRO A 163 10.26 7.10 -1.14
CA PRO A 163 8.85 7.13 -0.80
C PRO A 163 8.01 6.85 -2.05
N ILE A 164 7.74 5.57 -2.31
CA ILE A 164 6.87 5.15 -3.42
C ILE A 164 5.41 5.58 -3.21
N PHE A 165 5.09 6.01 -1.98
CA PHE A 165 3.79 6.52 -1.59
C PHE A 165 3.35 7.72 -2.44
N ASP A 166 4.26 8.64 -2.77
CA ASP A 166 3.93 9.81 -3.58
C ASP A 166 3.58 9.43 -5.02
N TRP A 167 4.25 8.41 -5.56
CA TRP A 167 3.94 7.83 -6.87
C TRP A 167 2.59 7.10 -6.87
N LEU A 168 2.28 6.38 -5.80
CA LEU A 168 0.97 5.73 -5.62
C LEU A 168 -0.14 6.76 -5.46
N LEU A 169 0.12 7.87 -4.77
CA LEU A 169 -0.84 8.97 -4.59
C LEU A 169 -1.10 9.68 -5.93
N MET A 170 -0.06 9.96 -6.71
CA MET A 170 -0.20 10.49 -8.06
C MET A 170 -1.00 9.52 -8.95
N GLY A 171 -0.69 8.23 -8.87
CA GLY A 171 -1.43 7.17 -9.56
C GLY A 171 -2.92 7.18 -9.17
N LEU A 172 -3.23 7.28 -7.88
CA LEU A 172 -4.60 7.34 -7.36
C LEU A 172 -5.34 8.59 -7.85
N VAL A 173 -4.69 9.75 -7.83
CA VAL A 173 -5.25 11.02 -8.33
C VAL A 173 -5.57 10.93 -9.83
N CYS A 174 -4.78 10.20 -10.62
CA CYS A 174 -5.10 9.94 -12.02
C CYS A 174 -6.17 8.86 -12.21
N LEU A 175 -6.19 7.84 -11.33
CA LEU A 175 -7.12 6.72 -11.43
C LEU A 175 -8.56 7.12 -11.08
N ILE A 176 -8.75 8.05 -10.13
CA ILE A 176 -10.08 8.53 -9.72
C ILE A 176 -10.86 9.14 -10.91
N PRO A 177 -10.35 10.15 -11.64
CA PRO A 177 -11.06 10.70 -12.78
C PRO A 177 -11.16 9.70 -13.93
N LEU A 178 -10.19 8.78 -14.09
CA LEU A 178 -10.26 7.71 -15.09
C LEU A 178 -11.38 6.72 -14.79
N ASP A 179 -11.55 6.31 -13.53
CA ASP A 179 -12.64 5.43 -13.07
C ASP A 179 -14.00 6.12 -13.24
N VAL A 180 -14.08 7.41 -12.87
CA VAL A 180 -15.29 8.21 -13.11
C VAL A 180 -15.56 8.34 -14.61
N ALA A 181 -14.56 8.60 -15.44
CA ALA A 181 -14.72 8.70 -16.89
C ALA A 181 -15.24 7.40 -17.49
N ILE A 182 -14.65 6.25 -17.13
CA ILE A 182 -15.09 4.94 -17.63
C ILE A 182 -16.53 4.60 -17.17
N ARG A 183 -16.93 5.03 -15.96
CA ARG A 183 -18.26 4.73 -15.40
C ARG A 183 -19.35 5.71 -15.81
N ARG A 184 -19.01 6.99 -15.98
CA ARG A 184 -19.97 8.09 -16.21
C ARG A 184 -20.02 8.55 -17.65
N ILE A 185 -18.91 8.46 -18.37
CA ILE A 185 -18.85 8.81 -19.78
C ILE A 185 -18.94 7.48 -20.51
N GLN A 186 -19.97 7.29 -21.34
CA GLN A 186 -19.94 6.23 -22.35
C GLN A 186 -18.84 6.63 -23.34
N ILE A 187 -17.59 6.36 -22.99
CA ILE A 187 -16.49 6.68 -23.88
C ILE A 187 -16.64 5.74 -25.06
N ASP A 188 -17.10 6.30 -26.17
CA ASP A 188 -17.20 5.56 -27.43
C ASP A 188 -15.79 5.08 -27.77
N TRP A 189 -15.62 3.75 -27.77
CA TRP A 189 -14.32 3.11 -28.00
C TRP A 189 -13.73 3.52 -29.35
N ALA A 190 -14.59 3.96 -30.29
CA ALA A 190 -14.20 4.54 -31.56
C ALA A 190 -13.37 5.83 -31.42
N LEU A 191 -13.64 6.69 -30.44
CA LEU A 191 -12.92 7.96 -30.22
C LEU A 191 -11.56 7.74 -29.52
N ILE A 192 -11.49 6.80 -28.58
CA ILE A 192 -10.19 6.40 -27.98
C ILE A 192 -9.30 5.76 -29.04
N ARG A 193 -9.88 4.88 -29.86
CA ARG A 193 -9.15 4.23 -30.96
C ARG A 193 -8.76 5.26 -32.03
N SER A 194 -9.55 6.30 -32.27
CA SER A 194 -9.17 7.38 -33.19
C SER A 194 -7.98 8.20 -32.66
N TRP A 195 -7.88 8.48 -31.36
CA TRP A 195 -6.70 9.13 -30.76
C TRP A 195 -5.45 8.26 -30.77
N PHE A 196 -5.56 6.96 -30.48
CA PHE A 196 -4.46 6.01 -30.63
C PHE A 196 -4.07 5.74 -32.09
N THR A 197 -5.00 5.91 -33.04
CA THR A 197 -4.74 5.81 -34.49
C THR A 197 -4.50 7.17 -35.16
N LEU A 198 -4.52 8.29 -34.41
CA LEU A 198 -4.24 9.64 -34.93
C LEU A 198 -2.74 9.86 -35.17
N SER A 199 -1.89 8.96 -34.67
CA SER A 199 -0.51 8.83 -35.15
C SER A 199 -0.39 8.02 -36.45
N ARG A 200 -1.48 7.52 -37.05
CA ARG A 200 -1.42 6.73 -38.28
C ARG A 200 -2.43 7.07 -39.38
N LYS A 201 -3.28 8.10 -39.24
CA LYS A 201 -4.03 8.66 -40.37
C LYS A 201 -4.14 10.18 -40.31
N ARG A 202 -3.05 10.87 -40.68
CA ARG A 202 -3.20 12.08 -41.50
C ARG A 202 -3.68 11.60 -42.87
N GLY A 203 -4.99 11.71 -43.14
CA GLY A 203 -5.49 11.69 -44.50
C GLY A 203 -4.89 12.87 -45.29
N PRO A 204 -4.83 12.80 -46.63
CA PRO A 204 -4.10 13.76 -47.44
C PRO A 204 -4.75 15.15 -47.34
N ALA A 205 -4.00 16.13 -46.84
CA ALA A 205 -4.38 17.55 -46.88
C ALA A 205 -4.25 18.15 -48.30
N THR A 206 -4.32 17.33 -49.35
CA THR A 206 -4.12 17.73 -50.75
C THR A 206 -5.41 18.07 -51.49
N GLU A 207 -6.60 17.66 -51.01
CA GLU A 207 -7.87 18.06 -51.65
C GLU A 207 -8.29 19.51 -51.31
N THR A 208 -7.90 20.04 -50.15
CA THR A 208 -8.25 21.41 -49.75
C THR A 208 -7.30 22.47 -50.31
N LEU A 209 -6.03 22.14 -50.56
CA LEU A 209 -5.10 23.08 -51.20
C LEU A 209 -5.33 23.18 -52.71
N GLY A 210 -5.69 22.06 -53.37
CA GLY A 210 -6.03 22.01 -54.79
C GLY A 210 -7.28 22.85 -55.11
N SER A 211 -8.35 22.67 -54.33
CA SER A 211 -9.58 23.44 -54.49
C SER A 211 -9.42 24.94 -54.18
N LEU A 212 -8.49 25.30 -53.29
CA LEU A 212 -8.16 26.71 -53.01
C LEU A 212 -7.29 27.34 -54.10
N LEU A 213 -6.36 26.60 -54.71
CA LEU A 213 -5.56 27.07 -55.85
C LEU A 213 -6.41 27.23 -57.11
N GLU A 214 -7.30 26.28 -57.37
CA GLU A 214 -8.26 26.33 -58.48
C GLU A 214 -9.23 27.52 -58.31
N ARG A 215 -9.72 27.74 -57.08
CA ARG A 215 -10.55 28.91 -56.78
C ARG A 215 -9.78 30.23 -56.86
N LYS A 216 -8.47 30.25 -56.56
CA LYS A 216 -7.61 31.42 -56.72
C LYS A 216 -7.34 31.73 -58.20
N GLN A 217 -7.16 30.71 -59.04
CA GLN A 217 -7.00 30.88 -60.49
C GLN A 217 -8.29 31.40 -61.13
N ALA A 218 -9.45 30.83 -60.79
CA ALA A 218 -10.74 31.28 -61.29
C ALA A 218 -11.10 32.72 -60.87
N VAL A 219 -10.66 33.16 -59.69
CA VAL A 219 -10.82 34.55 -59.23
C VAL A 219 -9.82 35.49 -59.90
N GLY A 220 -8.60 35.03 -60.19
CA GLY A 220 -7.58 35.78 -60.94
C GLY A 220 -8.03 36.11 -62.36
N GLU A 221 -8.56 35.12 -63.10
CA GLU A 221 -9.07 35.33 -64.46
C GLU A 221 -10.29 36.27 -64.51
N ARG A 222 -11.16 36.23 -63.48
CA ARG A 222 -12.27 37.19 -63.31
C ARG A 222 -11.82 38.62 -62.98
N LEU A 223 -10.64 38.78 -62.39
CA LEU A 223 -10.08 40.11 -62.07
C LEU A 223 -9.36 40.72 -63.28
N GLU A 224 -8.65 39.90 -64.05
CA GLU A 224 -7.97 40.29 -65.30
C GLU A 224 -8.97 40.72 -66.37
N SER A 225 -10.08 39.98 -66.52
CA SER A 225 -11.18 40.35 -67.45
C SER A 225 -11.96 41.60 -67.04
N ARG A 226 -11.76 42.13 -65.82
CA ARG A 226 -12.41 43.34 -65.31
C ARG A 226 -11.48 44.56 -65.24
N ARG A 227 -10.20 44.42 -65.59
CA ARG A 227 -9.23 45.52 -65.63
C ARG A 227 -8.96 45.97 -67.07
N GLY A 228 -9.86 46.81 -67.59
CA GLY A 228 -9.51 47.81 -68.59
C GLY A 228 -8.77 49.00 -67.94
N PRO A 229 -7.97 49.77 -68.68
CA PRO A 229 -6.90 50.60 -68.14
C PRO A 229 -7.39 51.77 -67.29
N VAL A 230 -6.79 51.90 -66.11
CA VAL A 230 -6.97 52.98 -65.13
C VAL A 230 -5.78 53.92 -65.22
N ALA A 231 -6.05 55.22 -65.39
CA ALA A 231 -5.08 56.30 -65.16
C ALA A 231 -5.09 56.70 -63.66
N PRO A 232 -3.93 56.98 -63.01
CA PRO A 232 -3.85 57.10 -61.55
C PRO A 232 -3.57 58.52 -61.02
N ARG A 233 -4.11 58.84 -59.83
CA ARG A 233 -3.60 59.80 -58.80
C ARG A 233 -4.63 59.95 -57.65
N GLU A 234 -4.35 60.22 -56.38
CA GLU A 234 -3.14 60.42 -55.56
C GLU A 234 -3.55 60.37 -54.06
N GLN A 235 -2.56 60.42 -53.18
CA GLN A 235 -2.51 60.12 -51.75
C GLN A 235 -3.19 61.11 -50.77
N LYS A 236 -3.41 60.65 -49.53
CA LYS A 236 -2.94 61.18 -48.21
C LYS A 236 -3.87 60.60 -47.10
N GLY A 237 -3.45 60.19 -45.89
CA GLY A 237 -2.35 60.59 -45.02
C GLY A 237 -2.92 61.26 -43.75
N THR A 238 -2.34 60.99 -42.57
CA THR A 238 -2.57 61.59 -41.21
C THR A 238 -3.52 60.83 -40.26
N VAL A 239 -3.44 60.92 -38.93
CA VAL A 239 -2.48 60.44 -37.90
C VAL A 239 -3.08 60.83 -36.51
N PHE A 240 -2.87 59.99 -35.48
CA PHE A 240 -2.98 60.16 -34.00
C PHE A 240 -4.33 60.39 -33.26
N GLY A 241 -4.59 59.48 -32.30
CA GLY A 241 -4.75 59.81 -30.86
C GLY A 241 -6.15 59.72 -30.22
N GLN A 242 -6.29 58.86 -29.19
CA GLN A 242 -6.93 59.09 -27.86
C GLN A 242 -7.59 57.82 -27.26
N THR A 243 -7.50 57.69 -25.93
CA THR A 243 -8.19 56.75 -25.01
C THR A 243 -8.72 57.56 -23.82
N PRO A 244 -9.61 57.05 -22.93
CA PRO A 244 -10.81 56.20 -23.04
C PRO A 244 -12.03 56.92 -22.34
N PRO A 245 -13.16 56.27 -21.94
CA PRO A 245 -13.18 55.66 -20.59
C PRO A 245 -14.13 54.46 -20.35
N SER A 246 -13.92 53.91 -19.16
CA SER A 246 -14.58 52.82 -18.41
C SER A 246 -16.10 52.94 -18.17
N SER A 247 -16.80 51.80 -18.16
CA SER A 247 -18.05 51.62 -17.41
C SER A 247 -18.26 50.17 -16.92
N ALA A 248 -18.57 50.05 -15.63
CA ALA A 248 -19.29 48.96 -14.94
C ALA A 248 -20.18 49.67 -13.88
N PRO A 249 -21.14 49.04 -13.15
CA PRO A 249 -21.45 47.60 -12.98
C PRO A 249 -22.97 47.26 -12.81
N LYS A 250 -23.27 45.99 -12.42
CA LYS A 250 -24.41 45.44 -11.60
C LYS A 250 -25.33 44.38 -12.30
N PRO A 251 -26.10 43.54 -11.57
CA PRO A 251 -25.65 42.45 -10.68
C PRO A 251 -26.47 41.11 -10.85
N MET A 252 -26.02 40.03 -10.22
CA MET A 252 -26.70 38.72 -10.12
C MET A 252 -27.97 38.73 -9.23
N PRO A 253 -28.85 37.72 -9.36
CA PRO A 253 -29.47 37.08 -8.20
C PRO A 253 -29.16 35.58 -8.07
N LYS A 254 -29.12 35.14 -6.81
CA LYS A 254 -28.73 33.84 -6.25
C LYS A 254 -29.95 32.88 -6.07
N PRO A 255 -29.73 31.60 -5.64
CA PRO A 255 -30.50 30.41 -6.04
C PRO A 255 -31.64 30.04 -5.09
N LYS A 256 -32.52 29.14 -5.54
CA LYS A 256 -33.55 28.48 -4.72
C LYS A 256 -33.15 27.02 -4.43
N VAL A 257 -33.16 26.71 -3.14
CA VAL A 257 -32.94 25.39 -2.51
C VAL A 257 -34.26 24.62 -2.55
N GLU A 258 -34.22 23.32 -2.86
CA GLU A 258 -35.32 22.40 -2.61
C GLU A 258 -34.79 21.10 -1.99
N SER A 259 -35.47 20.70 -0.91
CA SER A 259 -35.14 19.61 0.00
C SER A 259 -35.78 18.27 -0.43
N PRO A 260 -35.28 17.12 0.03
CA PRO A 260 -35.63 15.78 -0.48
C PRO A 260 -36.75 15.09 0.32
N PRO A 261 -37.44 14.07 -0.24
CA PRO A 261 -38.22 13.12 0.54
C PRO A 261 -37.48 11.79 0.77
N ALA A 262 -37.95 11.14 1.81
CA ALA A 262 -37.33 10.09 2.60
C ALA A 262 -37.56 8.65 2.11
N ALA A 263 -36.62 7.80 2.55
CA ALA A 263 -36.74 6.42 3.04
C ALA A 263 -37.94 5.53 2.67
N SER A 264 -37.63 4.32 2.22
CA SER A 264 -38.34 3.09 2.60
C SER A 264 -37.38 1.90 2.70
N ALA A 265 -37.48 1.18 3.81
CA ALA A 265 -36.79 -0.07 4.12
C ALA A 265 -37.68 -1.29 3.76
N PRO A 266 -37.11 -2.51 3.58
CA PRO A 266 -37.77 -3.64 2.93
C PRO A 266 -38.49 -4.63 3.90
N PRO A 267 -39.43 -5.46 3.41
CA PRO A 267 -39.99 -6.62 4.14
C PRO A 267 -39.12 -7.91 3.98
N PRO A 268 -39.34 -8.95 4.82
CA PRO A 268 -38.36 -10.02 5.11
C PRO A 268 -38.43 -11.21 4.14
N PRO A 269 -37.33 -11.98 3.96
CA PRO A 269 -37.38 -13.22 3.20
C PRO A 269 -37.75 -14.43 4.07
N SER A 270 -38.75 -15.17 3.59
CA SER A 270 -39.08 -16.54 3.92
C SER A 270 -37.96 -17.51 3.53
N GLY A 271 -37.92 -18.62 4.27
CA GLY A 271 -36.77 -19.53 4.35
C GLY A 271 -36.50 -20.36 3.10
N ASN A 272 -35.23 -20.79 3.02
CA ASN A 272 -34.75 -22.06 2.49
C ASN A 272 -33.27 -22.20 2.88
N SER A 273 -33.03 -22.53 4.14
CA SER A 273 -31.65 -22.63 4.67
C SER A 273 -31.01 -23.96 4.28
N THR A 274 -29.88 -23.89 3.58
CA THR A 274 -28.99 -24.99 3.16
C THR A 274 -28.56 -25.89 4.32
N THR A 275 -28.60 -25.38 5.56
CA THR A 275 -28.30 -26.14 6.78
C THR A 275 -29.33 -27.22 7.10
N SER A 276 -30.60 -27.08 6.72
CA SER A 276 -31.60 -28.14 6.95
C SER A 276 -31.32 -29.35 6.05
N LYS A 277 -30.97 -29.12 4.78
CA LYS A 277 -30.59 -30.18 3.83
C LYS A 277 -29.35 -30.97 4.26
N LEU A 278 -28.37 -30.32 4.88
CA LEU A 278 -27.15 -30.98 5.36
C LEU A 278 -27.41 -31.83 6.62
N LEU A 279 -28.31 -31.38 7.49
CA LEU A 279 -28.72 -32.16 8.67
C LEU A 279 -29.52 -33.41 8.26
N GLU A 280 -30.38 -33.31 7.25
CA GLU A 280 -31.11 -34.46 6.71
C GLU A 280 -30.18 -35.49 6.04
N MET A 281 -29.20 -35.05 5.25
CA MET A 281 -28.21 -35.96 4.67
C MET A 281 -27.37 -36.69 5.73
N LYS A 282 -26.98 -36.00 6.80
CA LYS A 282 -26.22 -36.62 7.90
C LYS A 282 -27.06 -37.63 8.67
N ARG A 283 -28.35 -37.34 8.88
CA ARG A 283 -29.28 -38.25 9.56
C ARG A 283 -29.55 -39.51 8.73
N LYS A 284 -29.65 -39.38 7.41
CA LYS A 284 -29.84 -40.51 6.49
C LYS A 284 -28.64 -41.46 6.48
N ARG A 285 -27.41 -40.92 6.45
CA ARG A 285 -26.18 -41.72 6.49
C ARG A 285 -26.02 -42.55 7.77
N LYS A 286 -26.53 -42.04 8.90
CA LYS A 286 -26.46 -42.75 10.20
C LYS A 286 -27.43 -43.95 10.25
N GLN A 287 -28.59 -43.85 9.60
CA GLN A 287 -29.53 -44.96 9.48
C GLN A 287 -29.01 -46.06 8.54
N ASP A 288 -28.29 -45.70 7.48
CA ASP A 288 -27.67 -46.66 6.57
C ASP A 288 -26.50 -47.43 7.23
N GLU A 289 -25.84 -46.84 8.23
CA GLU A 289 -24.78 -47.51 9.03
C GLU A 289 -25.36 -48.44 10.12
N GLU A 290 -26.55 -48.12 10.67
CA GLU A 290 -27.22 -48.96 11.68
C GLU A 290 -28.00 -50.14 11.07
N GLY A 291 -28.38 -50.07 9.79
CA GLY A 291 -29.08 -51.17 9.09
C GLY A 291 -28.17 -52.24 8.49
N LYS A 292 -26.85 -52.16 8.71
CA LYS A 292 -25.85 -53.06 8.10
C LYS A 292 -25.07 -53.90 9.12
N ASN A 293 -25.59 -54.02 10.34
CA ASN A 293 -25.06 -54.87 11.41
C ASN A 293 -26.14 -55.82 11.93
#